data_AF-A0A1Q4DYP8-F1
#
_entry.id   AF-A0A1Q4DYP8-F1
#
_cell.length_a   1.000
_cell.length_b   1.000
_cell.length_c   1.000
_cell.angle_alpha   90.00
_cell.angle_beta   90.00
_cell.angle_gamma   90.00
#
_symmetry.space_group_name_H-M   'P 1'
#
loop_
_entity.id
_entity.type
_entity.pdbx_description
1 polymer ?
#
loop_
_entity_poly.entity_id
_entity_poly.type
_entity_poly.pdbx_seq_one_letter_code
_entity_poly.pdbx_strand_id
1 'polypeptide(L)'
;MSTLVLPSWVVPEFDAVRECERVSVRLLDHQPYGATTRDSGVAAALVWLTLGEVSPITHRTWPGVFDPPDRSGTWTSGATWEAARVESWVALCVAAGAPAPAEDDWRRLGVEPAPAVVGDPEFAYGVWRALAWLLGVREDWPMYTGWHQAAGIAHDRPHLRTRPRNAAAWEAAEQAAQDQARTDARLWWEHVRARVDATA
;
A
#
# COMPACT_ATOMS: atom_id res chain seq x y z
N MET A 1 -21.04 -4.92 16.23
CA MET A 1 -19.75 -4.33 15.82
C MET A 1 -19.00 -5.44 15.12
N SER A 2 -18.69 -5.27 13.84
CA SER A 2 -17.98 -6.30 13.08
C SER A 2 -16.50 -6.30 13.49
N THR A 3 -15.93 -7.47 13.76
CA THR A 3 -14.54 -7.59 14.21
C THR A 3 -13.66 -7.83 12.99
N LEU A 4 -12.72 -6.93 12.72
CA LEU A 4 -11.69 -7.14 11.70
C LEU A 4 -10.66 -8.15 12.24
N VAL A 5 -10.37 -9.21 11.48
CA VAL A 5 -9.27 -10.14 11.78
C VAL A 5 -8.22 -10.02 10.68
N LEU A 6 -6.99 -9.69 11.07
CA LEU A 6 -5.88 -9.64 10.13
C LEU A 6 -5.37 -11.06 9.81
N PRO A 7 -4.93 -11.32 8.58
CA PRO A 7 -4.22 -12.55 8.26
C PRO A 7 -2.98 -12.75 9.14
N SER A 8 -2.68 -14.00 9.46
CA SER A 8 -1.54 -14.37 10.31
C SER A 8 -0.17 -14.03 9.73
N TRP A 9 -0.09 -13.73 8.43
CA TRP A 9 1.14 -13.35 7.76
C TRP A 9 1.46 -11.87 7.88
N VAL A 10 0.51 -11.03 8.31
CA VAL A 10 0.72 -9.59 8.50
C VAL A 10 1.70 -9.40 9.65
N VAL A 11 2.80 -8.69 9.36
CA VAL A 11 3.91 -8.52 10.31
C VAL A 11 3.67 -7.38 11.32
N PRO A 12 3.18 -6.18 10.94
CA PRO A 12 2.90 -5.12 11.90
C PRO A 12 1.80 -5.50 12.90
N GLU A 13 1.86 -4.90 14.09
CA GLU A 13 0.83 -5.09 15.11
C GLU A 13 -0.56 -4.64 14.63
N PHE A 14 -1.61 -5.33 15.10
CA PHE A 14 -2.99 -5.05 14.72
C PHE A 14 -3.38 -3.57 14.89
N ASP A 15 -2.97 -2.96 16.01
CA ASP A 15 -3.27 -1.56 16.31
C ASP A 15 -2.61 -0.60 15.32
N ALA A 16 -1.41 -0.92 14.84
CA ALA A 16 -0.72 -0.13 13.83
C ALA A 16 -1.47 -0.18 12.48
N VAL A 17 -1.92 -1.37 12.06
CA VAL A 17 -2.70 -1.52 10.82
C VAL A 17 -4.04 -0.81 10.90
N ARG A 18 -4.74 -0.93 12.05
CA ARG A 18 -6.00 -0.23 12.33
C ARG A 18 -5.86 1.29 12.30
N GLU A 19 -4.77 1.82 12.84
CA GLU A 19 -4.50 3.25 12.80
C GLU A 19 -4.21 3.71 11.37
N CYS A 20 -3.47 2.90 10.60
CA CYS A 20 -3.16 3.18 9.21
C CYS A 20 -4.45 3.28 8.37
N GLU A 21 -5.33 2.28 8.48
CA GLU A 21 -6.63 2.27 7.82
C GLU A 21 -7.45 3.52 8.18
N ARG A 22 -7.54 3.85 9.48
CA ARG A 22 -8.31 5.00 9.96
C ARG A 22 -7.79 6.32 9.39
N VAL A 23 -6.47 6.50 9.34
CA VAL A 23 -5.86 7.71 8.79
C VAL A 23 -6.08 7.78 7.27
N SER A 24 -5.93 6.67 6.55
CA SER A 24 -6.20 6.60 5.11
C SER A 24 -7.65 6.97 4.77
N VAL A 25 -8.65 6.41 5.48
CA VAL A 25 -10.07 6.75 5.28
C VAL A 25 -10.33 8.23 5.52
N ARG A 26 -9.80 8.79 6.61
CA ARG A 26 -9.95 10.23 6.90
C ARG A 26 -9.31 11.13 5.84
N LEU A 27 -8.17 10.74 5.28
CA LEU A 27 -7.54 11.50 4.19
C LEU A 27 -8.41 11.50 2.94
N LEU A 28 -9.06 10.38 2.62
CA LEU A 28 -9.95 10.24 1.47
C LEU A 28 -11.28 10.99 1.66
N ASP A 29 -11.86 11.01 2.87
CA ASP A 29 -13.14 11.69 3.15
C ASP A 29 -13.04 13.23 3.10
N HIS A 30 -11.83 13.78 3.16
CA HIS A 30 -11.58 15.22 3.30
C HIS A 30 -11.07 15.90 2.00
N GLN A 31 -11.57 15.41 0.86
CA GLN A 31 -11.36 15.92 -0.51
C GLN A 31 -11.88 17.37 -0.67
N PRO A 32 -11.04 18.38 -0.38
CA PRO A 32 -10.35 19.10 -1.46
C PRO A 32 -8.85 19.38 -1.23
N TYR A 33 -8.24 18.91 -0.12
CA TYR A 33 -6.88 19.34 0.25
C TYR A 33 -5.90 18.25 0.73
N GLY A 34 -6.32 16.98 0.91
CA GLY A 34 -5.59 16.06 1.82
C GLY A 34 -4.80 14.91 1.19
N ALA A 35 -5.38 14.15 0.27
CA ALA A 35 -4.80 12.88 -0.19
C ALA A 35 -3.99 13.05 -1.48
N THR A 36 -2.70 12.72 -1.43
CA THR A 36 -1.89 12.56 -2.65
C THR A 36 -2.30 11.28 -3.38
N THR A 37 -2.00 11.16 -4.67
CA THR A 37 -2.19 9.91 -5.43
C THR A 37 -1.52 8.71 -4.75
N ARG A 38 -0.40 8.96 -4.09
CA ARG A 38 0.32 7.98 -3.28
C ARG A 38 -0.45 7.55 -2.03
N ASP A 39 -1.07 8.48 -1.31
CA ASP A 39 -1.91 8.15 -0.15
C ASP A 39 -3.12 7.32 -0.58
N SER A 40 -3.70 7.61 -1.74
CA SER A 40 -4.76 6.79 -2.34
C SER A 40 -4.31 5.36 -2.64
N GLY A 41 -3.07 5.17 -3.09
CA GLY A 41 -2.47 3.84 -3.27
C GLY A 41 -2.32 3.07 -1.95
N VAL A 42 -1.88 3.74 -0.89
CA VAL A 42 -1.81 3.13 0.46
C VAL A 42 -3.20 2.72 0.93
N ALA A 43 -4.17 3.62 0.80
CA ALA A 43 -5.56 3.37 1.19
C ALA A 43 -6.15 2.17 0.43
N ALA A 44 -5.92 2.09 -0.89
CA ALA A 44 -6.41 1.00 -1.72
C ALA A 44 -5.81 -0.36 -1.30
N ALA A 45 -4.52 -0.41 -0.95
CA ALA A 45 -3.91 -1.64 -0.44
C ALA A 45 -4.48 -2.07 0.92
N LEU A 46 -4.78 -1.12 1.81
CA LEU A 46 -5.39 -1.40 3.10
C LEU A 46 -6.84 -1.85 2.97
N VAL A 47 -7.64 -1.20 2.11
CA VAL A 47 -9.01 -1.62 1.80
C VAL A 47 -9.02 -3.02 1.20
N TRP A 48 -8.11 -3.29 0.26
CA TRP A 48 -7.97 -4.63 -0.29
C TRP A 48 -7.66 -5.67 0.80
N LEU A 49 -6.76 -5.35 1.74
CA LEU A 49 -6.46 -6.23 2.86
C LEU A 49 -7.67 -6.38 3.80
N THR A 50 -8.34 -5.31 4.20
CA THR A 50 -9.32 -5.37 5.31
C THR A 50 -10.72 -5.78 4.85
N LEU A 51 -11.11 -5.36 3.65
CA LEU A 51 -12.43 -5.63 3.06
C LEU A 51 -12.39 -6.72 1.99
N GLY A 52 -11.20 -7.18 1.62
CA GLY A 52 -11.03 -8.27 0.65
C GLY A 52 -11.44 -7.87 -0.76
N GLU A 53 -11.41 -6.59 -1.13
CA GLU A 53 -11.89 -6.13 -2.44
C GLU A 53 -10.99 -6.58 -3.62
N VAL A 54 -11.07 -5.85 -4.74
CA VAL A 54 -10.26 -6.05 -5.94
C VAL A 54 -8.82 -5.60 -5.66
N SER A 55 -7.83 -6.41 -6.05
CA SER A 55 -6.43 -6.03 -5.85
C SER A 55 -6.09 -4.73 -6.59
N PRO A 56 -5.36 -3.77 -5.98
CA PRO A 56 -5.32 -2.38 -6.45
C PRO A 56 -4.52 -2.15 -7.74
N ILE A 57 -3.64 -3.06 -8.14
CA ILE A 57 -2.75 -2.94 -9.31
C ILE A 57 -3.09 -3.95 -10.39
N THR A 58 -3.38 -5.20 -10.02
CA THR A 58 -3.69 -6.27 -10.99
C THR A 58 -5.17 -6.58 -11.15
N HIS A 59 -6.05 -5.97 -10.32
CA HIS A 59 -7.49 -6.21 -10.29
C HIS A 59 -7.90 -7.69 -10.14
N ARG A 60 -7.10 -8.49 -9.44
CA ARG A 60 -7.47 -9.87 -9.12
C ARG A 60 -8.61 -9.88 -8.12
N THR A 61 -9.62 -10.68 -8.44
CA THR A 61 -10.61 -11.14 -7.49
C THR A 61 -10.19 -12.51 -6.98
N TRP A 62 -10.15 -12.66 -5.65
CA TRP A 62 -9.87 -13.95 -5.03
C TRP A 62 -11.19 -14.63 -4.58
N PRO A 63 -11.28 -15.96 -4.53
CA PRO A 63 -12.48 -16.63 -4.01
C PRO A 63 -12.66 -16.33 -2.50
N GLY A 64 -13.89 -16.00 -2.07
CA GLY A 64 -14.22 -15.64 -0.68
C GLY A 64 -14.39 -14.13 -0.42
N VAL A 65 -14.19 -13.31 -1.45
CA VAL A 65 -14.15 -11.82 -1.44
C VAL A 65 -15.49 -11.12 -1.19
N PHE A 66 -16.61 -11.83 -1.31
CA PHE A 66 -17.95 -11.28 -1.08
C PHE A 66 -18.76 -12.05 -0.04
N ASP A 67 -18.13 -12.96 0.71
CA ASP A 67 -18.86 -13.55 1.82
C ASP A 67 -19.14 -12.44 2.83
N PRO A 68 -20.42 -12.10 3.12
CA PRO A 68 -20.74 -11.23 4.23
C PRO A 68 -20.02 -11.76 5.48
N PRO A 69 -19.75 -10.90 6.48
CA PRO A 69 -19.09 -11.34 7.70
C PRO A 69 -19.72 -12.66 8.14
N ASP A 70 -18.88 -13.62 8.56
CA ASP A 70 -19.37 -14.93 8.92
C ASP A 70 -20.50 -14.80 9.97
N ARG A 71 -21.21 -15.89 10.29
CA ARG A 71 -22.33 -15.80 11.25
C ARG A 71 -21.94 -15.23 12.63
N SER A 72 -20.65 -15.04 12.91
CA SER A 72 -20.13 -14.38 14.11
C SER A 72 -19.94 -12.86 13.98
N GLY A 73 -20.11 -12.28 12.79
CA GLY A 73 -19.87 -10.86 12.51
C GLY A 73 -18.41 -10.53 12.20
N THR A 74 -17.59 -11.54 11.86
CA THR A 74 -16.15 -11.40 11.67
C THR A 74 -15.80 -11.24 10.19
N TRP A 75 -14.97 -10.25 9.86
CA TRP A 75 -14.40 -10.08 8.51
C TRP A 75 -13.04 -10.74 8.46
N THR A 76 -12.85 -11.63 7.48
CA THR A 76 -11.56 -12.27 7.20
C THR A 76 -11.09 -11.78 5.83
N SER A 77 -9.89 -11.21 5.75
CA SER A 77 -9.30 -10.78 4.48
C SER A 77 -9.28 -11.90 3.45
N GLY A 78 -9.74 -11.62 2.23
CA GLY A 78 -9.57 -12.52 1.08
C GLY A 78 -8.15 -12.52 0.49
N ALA A 79 -7.26 -11.63 0.95
CA ALA A 79 -5.90 -11.53 0.44
C ALA A 79 -4.98 -12.57 1.09
N THR A 80 -4.50 -13.53 0.29
CA THR A 80 -3.47 -14.49 0.72
C THR A 80 -2.09 -13.83 0.76
N TRP A 81 -1.14 -14.49 1.43
CA TRP A 81 0.24 -14.01 1.50
C TRP A 81 0.88 -13.96 0.10
N GLU A 82 0.64 -14.99 -0.72
CA GLU A 82 1.12 -15.07 -2.11
C GLU A 82 0.54 -13.93 -2.95
N ALA A 83 -0.77 -13.63 -2.78
CA ALA A 83 -1.43 -12.52 -3.44
C ALA A 83 -0.78 -11.18 -3.05
N ALA A 84 -0.55 -10.95 -1.76
CA ALA A 84 0.07 -9.72 -1.27
C ALA A 84 1.50 -9.55 -1.80
N ARG A 85 2.30 -10.63 -1.83
CA ARG A 85 3.67 -10.60 -2.37
C ARG A 85 3.70 -10.27 -3.85
N VAL A 86 2.83 -10.88 -4.64
CA VAL A 86 2.83 -10.65 -6.07
C VAL A 86 2.30 -9.27 -6.41
N GLU A 87 1.25 -8.81 -5.72
CA GLU A 87 0.73 -7.45 -5.88
C GLU A 87 1.79 -6.41 -5.50
N SER A 88 2.53 -6.65 -4.42
CA SER A 88 3.66 -5.80 -4.01
C SER A 88 4.76 -5.76 -5.09
N TRP A 89 5.09 -6.91 -5.69
CA TRP A 89 6.10 -6.97 -6.75
C TRP A 89 5.68 -6.23 -8.02
N VAL A 90 4.43 -6.41 -8.47
CA VAL A 90 3.91 -5.69 -9.64
C VAL A 90 3.83 -4.18 -9.36
N ALA A 91 3.36 -3.79 -8.18
CA ALA A 91 3.30 -2.39 -7.75
C ALA A 91 4.68 -1.73 -7.79
N LEU A 92 5.72 -2.44 -7.32
CA LEU A 92 7.10 -1.96 -7.37
C LEU A 92 7.60 -1.79 -8.81
N CYS A 93 7.32 -2.74 -9.70
CA CYS A 93 7.67 -2.61 -11.12
C CYS A 93 7.04 -1.36 -11.75
N VAL A 94 5.74 -1.11 -11.52
CA VAL A 94 5.04 0.08 -12.04
C VAL A 94 5.63 1.36 -11.45
N ALA A 95 5.81 1.41 -10.12
CA ALA A 95 6.38 2.56 -9.43
C ALA A 95 7.80 2.91 -9.92
N ALA A 96 8.61 1.90 -10.21
CA ALA A 96 9.98 2.05 -10.70
C ALA A 96 10.09 2.31 -12.20
N GLY A 97 8.97 2.30 -12.95
CA GLY A 97 8.99 2.33 -14.42
C GLY A 97 9.79 1.17 -15.03
N ALA A 98 9.77 0.02 -14.37
CA ALA A 98 10.57 -1.14 -14.70
C ALA A 98 9.75 -2.23 -15.42
N PRO A 99 10.40 -3.22 -16.07
CA PRO A 99 9.69 -4.32 -16.69
C PRO A 99 8.78 -5.06 -15.71
N ALA A 100 7.62 -5.51 -16.20
CA ALA A 100 6.73 -6.38 -15.44
C ALA A 100 7.43 -7.69 -15.03
N PRO A 101 6.95 -8.38 -13.98
CA PRO A 101 7.52 -9.66 -13.57
C PRO A 101 7.52 -10.67 -14.72
N ALA A 102 8.64 -11.39 -14.88
CA ALA A 102 8.79 -12.43 -15.89
C ALA A 102 8.00 -13.69 -15.52
N GLU A 103 7.75 -14.59 -16.48
CA GLU A 103 7.00 -15.84 -16.25
C GLU A 103 7.58 -16.67 -15.09
N ASP A 104 8.90 -16.75 -14.99
CA ASP A 104 9.57 -17.46 -13.91
C ASP A 104 9.37 -16.80 -12.54
N ASP A 105 9.20 -15.48 -12.47
CA ASP A 105 8.86 -14.79 -11.22
C ASP A 105 7.48 -15.23 -10.72
N TRP A 106 6.49 -15.26 -11.63
CA TRP A 106 5.13 -15.72 -11.33
C TRP A 106 5.12 -17.17 -10.85
N ARG A 107 5.87 -18.04 -11.53
CA ARG A 107 5.99 -19.46 -11.18
C ARG A 107 6.58 -19.65 -9.77
N ARG A 108 7.61 -18.88 -9.41
CA ARG A 108 8.24 -18.92 -8.07
C ARG A 108 7.33 -18.40 -6.96
N LEU A 109 6.45 -17.44 -7.28
CA LEU A 109 5.47 -16.92 -6.34
C LEU A 109 4.25 -17.83 -6.21
N GLY A 110 4.10 -18.83 -7.09
CA GLY A 110 2.98 -19.77 -7.06
C GLY A 110 1.64 -19.13 -7.43
N VAL A 111 1.67 -18.06 -8.24
CA VAL A 111 0.47 -17.31 -8.65
C VAL A 111 0.44 -17.19 -10.17
N GLU A 112 -0.74 -17.41 -10.76
CA GLU A 112 -0.97 -17.20 -12.21
C GLU A 112 -0.58 -15.79 -12.64
N PRO A 113 0.04 -15.54 -13.81
CA PRO A 113 0.34 -14.19 -14.28
C PRO A 113 -0.90 -13.30 -14.45
N ALA A 114 -0.79 -12.02 -14.12
CA ALA A 114 -1.79 -11.01 -14.47
C ALA A 114 -1.12 -9.66 -14.71
N PRO A 115 -1.57 -8.91 -15.74
CA PRO A 115 -1.01 -7.61 -16.05
C PRO A 115 -1.37 -6.57 -14.98
N ALA A 116 -0.52 -5.55 -14.84
CA ALA A 116 -0.92 -4.32 -14.17
C ALA A 116 -1.99 -3.61 -15.00
N VAL A 117 -3.09 -3.19 -14.37
CA VAL A 117 -4.15 -2.40 -14.99
C VAL A 117 -4.11 -0.93 -14.55
N VAL A 118 -3.36 -0.63 -13.49
CA VAL A 118 -3.04 0.73 -13.07
C VAL A 118 -1.60 1.04 -13.45
N GLY A 119 -1.40 2.14 -14.20
CA GLY A 119 -0.09 2.60 -14.67
C GLY A 119 0.45 3.86 -13.99
N ASP A 120 -0.26 4.41 -13.00
CA ASP A 120 0.19 5.61 -12.27
C ASP A 120 1.32 5.23 -11.28
N PRO A 121 2.55 5.75 -11.46
CA PRO A 121 3.68 5.37 -10.62
C PRO A 121 3.54 5.81 -9.15
N GLU A 122 2.88 6.94 -8.87
CA GLU A 122 2.70 7.43 -7.50
C GLU A 122 1.69 6.58 -6.74
N PHE A 123 0.59 6.21 -7.39
CA PHE A 123 -0.39 5.29 -6.84
C PHE A 123 0.26 3.93 -6.57
N ALA A 124 0.98 3.38 -7.56
CA ALA A 124 1.66 2.10 -7.43
C ALA A 124 2.72 2.11 -6.33
N TYR A 125 3.43 3.22 -6.16
CA TYR A 125 4.38 3.38 -5.06
C TYR A 125 3.70 3.36 -3.69
N GLY A 126 2.53 4.00 -3.56
CA GLY A 126 1.70 3.92 -2.36
C GLY A 126 1.27 2.49 -2.03
N VAL A 127 0.76 1.76 -3.03
CA VAL A 127 0.41 0.33 -2.88
C VAL A 127 1.61 -0.48 -2.44
N TRP A 128 2.75 -0.33 -3.13
CA TRP A 128 3.96 -1.07 -2.82
C TRP A 128 4.43 -0.80 -1.39
N ARG A 129 4.49 0.46 -0.94
CA ARG A 129 4.89 0.81 0.43
C ARG A 129 3.99 0.13 1.46
N ALA A 130 2.67 0.19 1.26
CA ALA A 130 1.72 -0.44 2.16
C ALA A 130 1.93 -1.95 2.24
N LEU A 131 2.03 -2.63 1.10
CA LEU A 131 2.21 -4.08 1.06
C LEU A 131 3.59 -4.51 1.57
N ALA A 132 4.65 -3.79 1.23
CA ALA A 132 6.00 -4.06 1.73
C ALA A 132 6.08 -3.91 3.26
N TRP A 133 5.35 -2.95 3.83
CA TRP A 133 5.22 -2.80 5.27
C TRP A 133 4.43 -3.95 5.91
N LEU A 134 3.26 -4.29 5.35
CA LEU A 134 2.43 -5.41 5.83
C LEU A 134 3.15 -6.76 5.77
N LEU A 135 3.99 -6.96 4.74
CA LEU A 135 4.82 -8.15 4.55
C LEU A 135 6.11 -8.16 5.39
N GLY A 136 6.41 -7.09 6.13
CA GLY A 136 7.64 -6.94 6.90
C GLY A 136 8.92 -6.78 6.07
N VAL A 137 8.79 -6.46 4.77
CA VAL A 137 9.94 -6.10 3.91
C VAL A 137 10.45 -4.70 4.26
N ARG A 138 9.54 -3.83 4.71
CA ARG A 138 9.83 -2.48 5.19
C ARG A 138 9.29 -2.29 6.60
N GLU A 139 10.05 -1.60 7.44
CA GLU A 139 9.64 -1.30 8.81
C GLU A 139 8.99 0.10 8.92
N ASP A 140 9.23 0.97 7.94
CA ASP A 140 8.73 2.34 7.98
C ASP A 140 7.25 2.44 7.61
N TRP A 141 6.53 3.26 8.37
CA TRP A 141 5.10 3.54 8.18
C TRP A 141 4.79 3.95 6.73
N PRO A 142 3.76 3.37 6.09
CA PRO A 142 3.58 3.49 4.65
C PRO A 142 3.07 4.86 4.20
N MET A 143 2.38 5.63 5.06
CA MET A 143 1.90 6.98 4.74
C MET A 143 2.90 8.06 5.12
N TYR A 144 2.97 9.12 4.32
CA TYR A 144 3.79 10.29 4.61
C TYR A 144 3.03 11.29 5.52
N THR A 145 2.54 10.79 6.67
CA THR A 145 1.77 11.57 7.65
C THR A 145 2.55 11.97 8.90
N GLY A 146 3.88 11.87 8.88
CA GLY A 146 4.72 12.38 9.97
C GLY A 146 4.40 11.73 11.32
N TRP A 147 4.59 10.41 11.44
CA TRP A 147 4.40 9.61 12.67
C TRP A 147 5.21 10.12 13.90
N HIS A 148 6.01 11.16 13.71
CA HIS A 148 6.61 12.02 14.73
C HIS A 148 5.64 12.86 15.59
N GLN A 149 4.34 13.02 15.32
CA GLN A 149 3.48 13.42 16.47
C GLN A 149 3.18 12.21 17.39
N ALA A 150 3.24 10.97 16.89
CA ALA A 150 2.54 9.84 17.48
C ALA A 150 3.37 8.91 18.37
N ALA A 151 4.65 9.18 18.60
CA ALA A 151 5.34 8.59 19.76
C ALA A 151 4.77 9.10 21.11
N GLY A 152 3.76 10.00 21.13
CA GLY A 152 2.88 10.22 22.29
C GLY A 152 2.15 11.58 22.44
N ILE A 153 1.60 12.23 21.40
CA ILE A 153 1.16 13.65 21.46
C ILE A 153 -0.34 13.85 21.14
N ALA A 154 -1.06 14.60 21.98
CA ALA A 154 -2.52 14.82 21.90
C ALA A 154 -2.99 15.59 20.64
N HIS A 155 -4.21 15.29 20.20
CA HIS A 155 -4.84 15.76 18.95
C HIS A 155 -6.21 16.41 19.19
N ASP A 156 -6.57 17.37 18.32
CA ASP A 156 -7.99 17.76 18.13
C ASP A 156 -8.35 18.26 16.71
N ARG A 157 -7.50 18.05 15.68
CA ARG A 157 -7.56 18.45 14.23
C ARG A 157 -6.35 19.34 13.86
N PRO A 158 -5.32 18.83 13.13
CA PRO A 158 -4.89 19.51 11.89
C PRO A 158 -4.06 18.64 10.87
N HIS A 159 -4.27 17.32 10.76
CA HIS A 159 -3.41 16.44 9.91
C HIS A 159 -3.91 16.17 8.49
N LEU A 160 -5.01 16.81 8.11
CA LEU A 160 -5.22 17.05 6.69
C LEU A 160 -4.18 18.08 6.32
N ARG A 161 -3.27 17.74 5.40
CA ARG A 161 -2.38 18.71 4.76
C ARG A 161 -3.25 19.88 4.30
N THR A 162 -3.39 20.91 5.12
CA THR A 162 -4.02 22.14 4.68
C THR A 162 -2.97 22.74 3.76
N ARG A 163 -3.31 22.97 2.49
CA ARG A 163 -2.41 23.62 1.55
C ARG A 163 -1.82 24.84 2.27
N PRO A 164 -0.49 24.89 2.52
CA PRO A 164 0.12 26.00 3.21
C PRO A 164 -0.28 27.31 2.53
N ARG A 165 -0.37 28.41 3.30
CA ARG A 165 -0.61 29.75 2.72
C ARG A 165 0.39 30.10 1.60
N ASN A 166 1.55 29.43 1.57
CA ASN A 166 2.52 29.48 0.49
C ASN A 166 2.39 28.24 -0.42
N ALA A 167 1.61 28.38 -1.49
CA ALA A 167 1.38 27.31 -2.47
C ALA A 167 2.67 26.82 -3.16
N ALA A 168 3.60 27.73 -3.49
CA ALA A 168 4.82 27.39 -4.20
C ALA A 168 5.77 26.51 -3.37
N ALA A 169 5.89 26.78 -2.07
CA ALA A 169 6.69 25.96 -1.16
C ALA A 169 6.11 24.54 -1.01
N TRP A 170 4.78 24.42 -1.02
CA TRP A 170 4.11 23.12 -0.96
C TRP A 170 4.29 22.32 -2.25
N GLU A 171 4.12 22.96 -3.41
CA GLU A 171 4.33 22.33 -4.72
C GLU A 171 5.78 21.84 -4.88
N ALA A 172 6.77 22.64 -4.44
CA ALA A 172 8.16 22.23 -4.44
C ALA A 172 8.44 21.03 -3.51
N ALA A 173 7.83 21.01 -2.33
CA ALA A 173 7.98 19.90 -1.38
C ALA A 173 7.32 18.61 -1.90
N GLU A 174 6.15 18.73 -2.53
CA GLU A 174 5.45 17.60 -3.14
C GLU A 174 6.25 17.05 -4.34
N GLN A 175 6.79 17.91 -5.20
CA GLN A 175 7.66 17.50 -6.30
C GLN A 175 8.91 16.76 -5.79
N ALA A 176 9.57 17.29 -4.76
CA ALA A 176 10.73 16.62 -4.15
C ALA A 176 10.36 15.26 -3.55
N ALA A 177 9.17 15.14 -2.95
CA ALA A 177 8.68 13.87 -2.41
C ALA A 177 8.38 12.85 -3.52
N GLN A 178 7.93 13.28 -4.69
CA GLN A 178 7.74 12.44 -5.88
C GLN A 178 9.08 11.98 -6.46
N ASP A 179 10.05 12.87 -6.58
CA ASP A 179 11.40 12.55 -7.04
C ASP A 179 12.08 11.50 -6.15
N GLN A 180 11.94 11.68 -4.83
CA GLN A 180 12.46 10.72 -3.85
C GLN A 180 11.76 9.37 -3.94
N ALA A 181 10.44 9.34 -4.15
CA ALA A 181 9.68 8.10 -4.29
C ALA A 181 10.10 7.31 -5.53
N ARG A 182 10.27 7.97 -6.68
CA ARG A 182 10.78 7.33 -7.90
C ARG A 182 12.17 6.74 -7.70
N THR A 183 13.04 7.49 -7.03
CA THR A 183 14.40 7.03 -6.72
C THR A 183 14.38 5.81 -5.80
N ASP A 184 13.58 5.85 -4.72
CA ASP A 184 13.45 4.75 -3.76
C ASP A 184 12.86 3.49 -4.42
N ALA A 185 11.79 3.65 -5.22
CA ALA A 185 11.19 2.55 -5.97
C ALA A 185 12.20 1.87 -6.89
N ARG A 186 13.00 2.66 -7.60
CA ARG A 186 14.03 2.14 -8.51
C ARG A 186 15.10 1.35 -7.77
N LEU A 187 15.62 1.90 -6.67
CA LEU A 187 16.65 1.24 -5.85
C LEU A 187 16.15 -0.09 -5.27
N TRP A 188 14.90 -0.11 -4.77
CA TRP A 188 14.29 -1.33 -4.26
C TRP A 188 14.03 -2.37 -5.34
N TRP A 189 13.57 -1.93 -6.52
CA TRP A 189 13.39 -2.83 -7.64
C TRP A 189 14.70 -3.49 -8.05
N GLU A 190 15.78 -2.71 -8.17
CA GLU A 190 17.12 -3.22 -8.50
C GLU A 190 17.62 -4.21 -7.44
N HIS A 191 17.43 -3.88 -6.16
CA HIS A 191 17.79 -4.77 -5.05
C HIS A 191 17.04 -6.11 -5.10
N VAL A 192 15.72 -6.07 -5.22
CA VAL A 192 14.89 -7.29 -5.27
C VAL A 192 15.20 -8.09 -6.53
N ARG A 193 15.36 -7.43 -7.68
CA ARG A 193 15.67 -8.11 -8.94
C ARG A 193 16.99 -8.86 -8.84
N ALA A 194 18.05 -8.20 -8.38
CA ALA A 194 19.36 -8.82 -8.20
C ALA A 194 19.30 -10.05 -7.29
N ARG A 195 18.48 -10.02 -6.23
CA ARG A 195 18.31 -11.17 -5.33
C ARG A 195 17.59 -12.34 -6.00
N VAL A 196 16.53 -12.06 -6.76
CA VAL A 196 15.81 -13.12 -7.46
C VAL A 196 16.70 -13.77 -8.51
N ASP A 197 17.46 -12.98 -9.26
CA ASP A 197 18.38 -13.46 -10.30
C ASP A 197 19.53 -14.29 -9.70
N ALA A 198 20.02 -13.91 -8.51
CA ALA A 198 21.04 -14.70 -7.79
C ALA A 198 20.54 -16.05 -7.27
N THR A 199 19.22 -16.22 -7.14
CA THR A 199 18.57 -17.47 -6.72
C THR A 199 17.99 -18.27 -7.89
N ALA A 200 18.28 -17.86 -9.13
CA ALA A 200 17.85 -18.53 -10.35
C ALA A 200 18.83 -19.60 -10.82
#